data_AF-A0A067DA41-F1
#
_entry.id   AF-A0A067DA41-F1
#
_cell.length_a   1.000
_cell.length_b   1.000
_cell.length_c   1.000
_cell.angle_alpha   90.00
_cell.angle_beta   90.00
_cell.angle_gamma   90.00
#
_symmetry.space_group_name_H-M   'P 1'
#
loop_
_entity.id
_entity.type
_entity.pdbx_description
1 polymer ?
#
loop_
_entity_poly.entity_id
_entity_poly.type
_entity_poly.pdbx_seq_one_letter_code
_entity_poly.pdbx_strand_id
1 'polypeptide(L)'
;MAADAVVRNLDCQARKITTFEEIAQVGTTAANGDGEIGELIAKVFEKGWENDLITIFDRKALYNELNFVKGMKLEWGLKSPYFFTHKNKKECVLDGALVLIYDTKISNSNVIRQASLPCMMQGQSLLVVAEDVENEVLGDIATDFTCTTEKVCIIKAAGLAEDRKAIMEDLAILTGGQVLTGGSGMNSTYFVPLKLGSCKRVIATMDNVVIIGGSGELVDIQERCEQLRSTIKLSTSDKLKDRLAKLSGGYAVLKVCGHGKAEVREKKLKITNALHAVQAAKEEGIVPGSGVALLYASKELDKLQTTNSDQKIGVQIVQNALKMAAYLIASNAGVDGSVIDKLLEQDSSDLGYNPARGNYVDMFKCGDVDPLKHVPSEFAKATSMISLKNAI
;
A
#
# COMPACT_ATOMS: atom_id res chain seq x y z
N MET A 1 -12.46 28.55 -12.09
CA MET A 1 -13.85 28.97 -11.77
C MET A 1 -14.85 27.83 -11.90
N ALA A 2 -15.23 27.39 -13.10
CA ALA A 2 -16.17 26.26 -13.26
C ALA A 2 -15.65 24.99 -12.57
N ALA A 3 -14.35 24.69 -12.72
CA ALA A 3 -13.73 23.56 -12.06
C ALA A 3 -13.77 23.64 -10.54
N ASP A 4 -13.47 24.80 -9.96
CA ASP A 4 -13.49 25.01 -8.51
C ASP A 4 -14.91 24.86 -7.94
N ALA A 5 -15.93 25.29 -8.68
CA ALA A 5 -17.32 25.11 -8.28
C ALA A 5 -17.74 23.64 -8.29
N VAL A 6 -17.28 22.85 -9.27
CA VAL A 6 -17.50 21.41 -9.32
C VAL A 6 -16.84 20.71 -8.14
N VAL A 7 -15.57 21.01 -7.86
CA VAL A 7 -14.85 20.40 -6.73
C VAL A 7 -15.55 20.69 -5.41
N ARG A 8 -15.93 21.96 -5.16
CA ARG A 8 -16.70 22.33 -3.96
C ARG A 8 -18.04 21.60 -3.86
N ASN A 9 -18.73 21.41 -4.98
CA ASN A 9 -20.00 20.71 -4.98
C ASN A 9 -19.80 19.22 -4.67
N LEU A 10 -18.77 18.59 -5.23
CA LEU A 10 -18.42 17.20 -4.93
C LEU A 10 -18.03 17.01 -3.46
N ASP A 11 -17.26 17.95 -2.88
CA ASP A 11 -16.93 17.93 -1.44
C ASP A 11 -18.20 17.99 -0.56
N CYS A 12 -19.21 18.76 -0.97
CA CYS A 12 -20.50 18.84 -0.27
C CYS A 12 -21.36 17.57 -0.42
N GLN A 13 -21.19 16.82 -1.50
CA GLN A 13 -21.90 15.55 -1.73
C GLN A 13 -21.26 14.36 -0.98
N ALA A 14 -20.00 14.51 -0.56
CA ALA A 14 -19.22 13.42 0.00
C ALA A 14 -19.79 12.90 1.32
N ARG A 15 -19.95 11.58 1.41
CA ARG A 15 -20.35 10.87 2.63
C ARG A 15 -19.17 10.10 3.19
N LYS A 16 -18.90 10.24 4.49
CA LYS A 16 -17.84 9.46 5.14
C LYS A 16 -18.29 8.02 5.32
N ILE A 17 -17.47 7.07 4.89
CA ILE A 17 -17.70 5.65 5.15
C ILE A 17 -17.27 5.30 6.57
N THR A 18 -18.10 4.51 7.25
CA THR A 18 -17.79 4.03 8.61
C THR A 18 -18.12 2.56 8.80
N THR A 19 -18.98 2.00 7.95
CA THR A 19 -19.46 0.63 8.10
C THR A 19 -18.65 -0.35 7.26
N PHE A 20 -18.62 -1.60 7.71
CA PHE A 20 -17.98 -2.70 6.98
C PHE A 20 -18.60 -2.90 5.59
N GLU A 21 -19.92 -2.75 5.48
CA GLU A 21 -20.67 -2.93 4.23
C GLU A 21 -20.28 -1.87 3.19
N GLU A 22 -20.18 -0.60 3.59
CA GLU A 22 -19.74 0.48 2.69
C GLU A 22 -18.31 0.25 2.19
N ILE A 23 -17.40 -0.21 3.07
CA ILE A 23 -16.01 -0.54 2.70
C ILE A 23 -15.99 -1.69 1.70
N ALA A 24 -16.78 -2.74 1.94
CA ALA A 24 -16.89 -3.89 1.05
C ALA A 24 -17.45 -3.48 -0.31
N GLN A 25 -18.48 -2.64 -0.36
CA GLN A 25 -19.07 -2.12 -1.59
C GLN A 25 -18.05 -1.34 -2.43
N VAL A 26 -17.33 -0.39 -1.84
CA VAL A 26 -16.25 0.34 -2.55
C VAL A 26 -15.20 -0.62 -3.09
N GLY A 27 -14.80 -1.61 -2.27
CA GLY A 27 -13.84 -2.63 -2.67
C GLY A 27 -14.33 -3.49 -3.83
N THR A 28 -15.59 -3.92 -3.82
CA THR A 28 -16.23 -4.73 -4.87
C THR A 28 -16.34 -3.95 -6.18
N THR A 29 -16.80 -2.70 -6.13
CA THR A 29 -16.92 -1.84 -7.32
C THR A 29 -15.55 -1.60 -7.96
N ALA A 30 -14.52 -1.31 -7.15
CA ALA A 30 -13.15 -1.14 -7.62
C ALA A 30 -12.48 -2.45 -8.11
N ALA A 31 -12.97 -3.61 -7.67
CA ALA A 31 -12.53 -4.92 -8.12
C ALA A 31 -13.33 -5.45 -9.34
N ASN A 32 -14.05 -4.58 -10.06
CA ASN A 32 -14.91 -4.93 -11.20
C ASN A 32 -16.05 -5.91 -10.84
N GLY A 33 -16.68 -5.72 -9.68
CA GLY A 33 -17.81 -6.54 -9.23
C GLY A 33 -17.41 -7.83 -8.49
N ASP A 34 -16.12 -8.02 -8.18
CA ASP A 34 -15.66 -9.17 -7.40
C ASP A 34 -15.96 -8.99 -5.90
N GLY A 35 -17.05 -9.64 -5.45
CA GLY A 35 -17.51 -9.60 -4.06
C GLY A 35 -16.52 -10.22 -3.08
N GLU A 36 -15.81 -11.28 -3.48
CA GLU A 36 -14.85 -11.95 -2.60
C GLU A 36 -13.66 -11.03 -2.28
N ILE A 37 -13.16 -10.31 -3.29
CA ILE A 37 -12.08 -9.32 -3.12
C ILE A 37 -12.54 -8.17 -2.22
N GLY A 38 -13.76 -7.65 -2.43
CA GLY A 38 -14.32 -6.58 -1.60
C GLY A 38 -14.43 -6.97 -0.13
N GLU A 39 -14.92 -8.17 0.16
CA GLU A 39 -15.04 -8.68 1.53
C GLU A 39 -13.66 -8.91 2.19
N LEU A 40 -12.70 -9.46 1.45
CA LEU A 40 -11.33 -9.65 1.94
C LEU A 40 -10.68 -8.32 2.30
N ILE A 41 -10.90 -7.28 1.49
CA ILE A 41 -10.37 -5.94 1.75
C ILE A 41 -11.06 -5.33 2.97
N ALA A 42 -12.39 -5.43 3.07
CA ALA A 42 -13.12 -4.93 4.23
C ALA A 42 -12.63 -5.56 5.55
N LYS A 43 -12.34 -6.86 5.57
CA LYS A 43 -11.76 -7.56 6.74
C LYS A 43 -10.38 -7.01 7.14
N VAL A 44 -9.58 -6.54 6.19
CA VAL A 44 -8.29 -5.91 6.49
C VAL A 44 -8.47 -4.54 7.13
N PHE A 45 -9.33 -3.71 6.55
CA PHE A 45 -9.58 -2.35 7.05
C PHE A 45 -10.34 -2.32 8.38
N GLU A 46 -11.19 -3.30 8.66
CA GLU A 46 -11.85 -3.47 9.96
C GLU A 46 -10.85 -3.69 11.10
N LYS A 47 -9.73 -4.36 10.83
CA LYS A 47 -8.63 -4.50 11.80
C LYS A 47 -7.84 -3.20 12.01
N GLY A 48 -8.18 -2.13 11.29
CA GLY A 48 -7.56 -0.82 11.39
C GLY A 48 -6.25 -0.69 10.62
N TRP A 49 -5.99 -1.55 9.63
CA TRP A 49 -4.71 -1.58 8.93
C TRP A 49 -4.77 -0.68 7.71
N GLU A 50 -3.71 0.10 7.51
CA GLU A 50 -3.54 0.99 6.37
C GLU A 50 -2.98 0.22 5.16
N ASN A 51 -3.16 0.77 3.96
CA ASN A 51 -2.72 0.15 2.69
C ASN A 51 -1.24 -0.30 2.72
N ASP A 52 -0.37 0.49 3.34
CA ASP A 52 1.07 0.24 3.42
C ASP A 52 1.48 -1.00 4.23
N LEU A 53 0.55 -1.55 5.02
CA LEU A 53 0.73 -2.75 5.83
C LEU A 53 0.21 -4.02 5.14
N ILE A 54 -0.31 -3.89 3.92
CA ILE A 54 -0.92 -4.99 3.16
C ILE A 54 0.08 -5.46 2.11
N THR A 55 0.38 -6.76 2.09
CA THR A 55 1.29 -7.37 1.11
C THR A 55 0.60 -8.48 0.35
N ILE A 56 0.65 -8.40 -0.98
CA ILE A 56 -0.07 -9.31 -1.88
C ILE A 56 0.90 -10.37 -2.44
N PHE A 57 0.59 -11.64 -2.19
CA PHE A 57 1.42 -12.78 -2.56
C PHE A 57 0.77 -13.67 -3.61
N ASP A 58 1.61 -14.29 -4.43
CA ASP A 58 1.17 -15.36 -5.32
C ASP A 58 1.21 -16.69 -4.56
N ARG A 59 0.10 -17.44 -4.58
CA ARG A 59 0.05 -18.80 -4.04
C ARG A 59 -0.56 -19.76 -5.05
N LYS A 60 0.04 -20.94 -5.17
CA LYS A 60 -0.58 -22.10 -5.83
C LYS A 60 -1.55 -22.78 -4.84
N ALA A 61 -2.67 -22.13 -4.58
CA ALA A 61 -3.79 -22.70 -3.83
C ALA A 61 -5.06 -22.69 -4.69
N LEU A 62 -6.17 -23.22 -4.19
CA LEU A 62 -7.48 -23.16 -4.85
C LEU A 62 -8.29 -21.91 -4.46
N TYR A 63 -8.00 -21.32 -3.30
CA TYR A 63 -8.74 -20.20 -2.73
C TYR A 63 -7.79 -19.08 -2.29
N ASN A 64 -8.31 -17.86 -2.27
CA ASN A 64 -7.61 -16.71 -1.71
C ASN A 64 -7.56 -16.83 -0.18
N GLU A 65 -6.43 -16.50 0.43
CA GLU A 65 -6.25 -16.56 1.89
C GLU A 65 -5.79 -15.21 2.42
N LEU A 66 -6.47 -14.72 3.45
CA LEU A 66 -6.02 -13.58 4.24
C LEU A 66 -5.38 -14.07 5.54
N ASN A 67 -4.12 -13.72 5.77
CA ASN A 67 -3.43 -14.04 7.02
C ASN A 67 -2.93 -12.75 7.68
N PHE A 68 -3.27 -12.58 8.95
CA PHE A 68 -2.70 -11.52 9.77
C PHE A 68 -1.43 -12.05 10.43
N VAL A 69 -0.29 -11.45 10.11
CA VAL A 69 1.01 -11.83 10.69
C VAL A 69 1.66 -10.60 11.28
N LYS A 70 2.50 -10.79 12.30
CA LYS A 70 3.33 -9.68 12.79
C LYS A 70 4.43 -9.39 11.77
N GLY A 71 4.75 -8.12 11.57
CA GLY A 71 5.80 -7.71 10.66
C GLY A 71 6.18 -6.25 10.92
N MET A 72 7.12 -5.73 10.14
CA MET A 72 7.59 -4.36 10.26
C MET A 72 8.08 -3.85 8.90
N LYS A 73 7.70 -2.63 8.53
CA LYS A 73 8.23 -1.88 7.39
C LYS A 73 9.21 -0.84 7.92
N LEU A 74 10.39 -0.85 7.33
CA LEU A 74 11.47 0.07 7.64
C LEU A 74 11.84 0.79 6.35
N GLU A 75 12.07 2.09 6.47
CA GLU A 75 12.56 2.95 5.38
C GLU A 75 14.09 2.81 5.26
N TRP A 76 14.54 1.56 5.22
CA TRP A 76 15.93 1.17 5.04
C TRP A 76 16.11 0.53 3.68
N GLY A 77 17.18 0.94 3.02
CA GLY A 77 17.45 0.57 1.64
C GLY A 77 18.43 -0.58 1.48
N LEU A 78 18.25 -1.33 0.39
CA LEU A 78 19.27 -2.22 -0.13
C LEU A 78 20.56 -1.44 -0.43
N LYS A 79 21.69 -1.98 0.03
CA LYS A 79 23.00 -1.35 -0.23
C LYS A 79 23.43 -1.48 -1.69
N SER A 80 23.05 -2.57 -2.36
CA SER A 80 23.44 -2.85 -3.74
C SER A 80 22.33 -3.56 -4.52
N PRO A 81 22.12 -3.21 -5.81
CA PRO A 81 21.18 -3.92 -6.69
C PRO A 81 21.62 -5.34 -7.05
N TYR A 82 22.84 -5.77 -6.70
CA TYR A 82 23.30 -7.15 -6.92
C TYR A 82 22.40 -8.18 -6.25
N PHE A 83 21.72 -7.82 -5.17
CA PHE A 83 20.85 -8.71 -4.41
C PHE A 83 19.42 -8.81 -4.97
N PHE A 84 19.10 -8.20 -6.11
CA PHE A 84 17.77 -8.31 -6.70
C PHE A 84 17.45 -9.72 -7.18
N THR A 85 16.49 -10.35 -6.51
CA THR A 85 15.89 -11.62 -6.94
C THR A 85 15.00 -11.41 -8.17
N HIS A 86 14.33 -10.27 -8.26
CA HIS A 86 13.45 -9.91 -9.38
C HIS A 86 13.94 -8.63 -10.07
N LYS A 87 14.82 -8.80 -11.07
CA LYS A 87 15.42 -7.68 -11.82
C LYS A 87 14.38 -6.73 -12.44
N ASN A 88 13.24 -7.23 -12.89
CA ASN A 88 12.20 -6.40 -13.52
C ASN A 88 11.50 -5.46 -12.53
N LYS A 89 11.31 -5.91 -11.29
CA LYS A 89 10.63 -5.15 -10.24
C LYS A 89 11.59 -4.38 -9.33
N LYS A 90 12.90 -4.62 -9.47
CA LYS A 90 13.95 -4.05 -8.61
C LYS A 90 13.70 -4.35 -7.11
N GLU A 91 13.32 -5.60 -6.83
CA GLU A 91 13.06 -6.09 -5.48
C GLU A 91 13.86 -7.36 -5.18
N CYS A 92 14.27 -7.51 -3.93
CA CYS A 92 14.83 -8.72 -3.34
C CYS A 92 13.77 -9.40 -2.49
N VAL A 93 13.53 -10.70 -2.72
CA VAL A 93 12.56 -11.48 -1.97
C VAL A 93 13.27 -12.68 -1.36
N LEU A 94 13.32 -12.72 -0.03
CA LEU A 94 13.91 -13.81 0.75
C LEU A 94 12.82 -14.59 1.46
N ASP A 95 12.85 -15.92 1.30
CA ASP A 95 11.93 -16.85 1.93
C ASP A 95 12.65 -17.56 3.08
N GLY A 96 11.99 -17.63 4.26
CA GLY A 96 12.55 -18.26 5.46
C GLY A 96 13.92 -17.72 5.81
N ALA A 97 14.02 -16.41 6.04
CA ALA A 97 15.30 -15.74 6.18
C ALA A 97 15.75 -15.66 7.66
N LEU A 98 17.03 -15.94 7.89
CA LEU A 98 17.72 -15.58 9.12
C LEU A 98 18.15 -14.11 9.07
N VAL A 99 18.11 -13.42 10.21
CA VAL A 99 18.36 -11.99 10.31
C VAL A 99 19.56 -11.75 11.21
N LEU A 100 20.64 -11.23 10.62
CA LEU A 100 21.81 -10.71 11.31
C LEU A 100 21.61 -9.21 11.54
N ILE A 101 21.64 -8.76 12.80
CA ILE A 101 21.50 -7.35 13.17
C ILE A 101 22.81 -6.89 13.80
N TYR A 102 23.48 -5.94 13.15
CA TYR A 102 24.82 -5.48 13.51
C TYR A 102 24.85 -3.94 13.62
N ASP A 103 25.12 -3.42 14.80
CA ASP A 103 24.99 -1.97 15.09
C ASP A 103 26.07 -1.12 14.40
N THR A 104 27.25 -1.71 14.19
CA THR A 104 28.44 -1.01 13.68
C THR A 104 28.68 -1.24 12.18
N LYS A 105 29.63 -0.53 11.59
CA LYS A 105 30.10 -0.81 10.22
C LYS A 105 30.74 -2.20 10.10
N ILE A 106 30.41 -2.94 9.04
CA ILE A 106 31.06 -4.22 8.71
C ILE A 106 32.22 -3.97 7.76
N SER A 107 33.44 -4.12 8.28
CA SER A 107 34.69 -4.07 7.51
C SER A 107 35.28 -5.45 7.21
N ASN A 108 34.79 -6.51 7.84
CA ASN A 108 35.31 -7.86 7.68
C ASN A 108 34.24 -8.81 7.12
N SER A 109 34.53 -9.48 5.99
CA SER A 109 33.63 -10.45 5.36
C SER A 109 33.39 -11.69 6.21
N ASN A 110 34.29 -12.01 7.16
CA ASN A 110 34.16 -13.15 8.07
C ASN A 110 32.88 -13.10 8.92
N VAL A 111 32.42 -11.90 9.30
CA VAL A 111 31.18 -11.73 10.09
C VAL A 111 29.97 -12.26 9.32
N ILE A 112 29.88 -11.93 8.03
CA ILE A 112 28.79 -12.36 7.16
C ILE A 112 28.92 -13.86 6.86
N ARG A 113 30.15 -14.34 6.60
CA ARG A 113 30.42 -15.77 6.40
C ARG A 113 30.00 -16.61 7.61
N GLN A 114 30.35 -16.18 8.82
CA GLN A 114 29.95 -16.86 10.07
C GLN A 114 28.43 -16.93 10.22
N ALA A 115 27.70 -15.88 9.84
CA ALA A 115 26.24 -15.86 9.83
C ALA A 115 25.63 -16.71 8.70
N SER A 116 26.34 -16.94 7.58
CA SER A 116 25.85 -17.77 6.48
C SER A 116 26.02 -19.27 6.72
N LEU A 117 26.98 -19.73 7.54
CA LEU A 117 27.12 -21.16 7.88
C LEU A 117 25.81 -21.86 8.29
N PRO A 118 25.01 -21.35 9.25
CA PRO A 118 23.73 -21.98 9.60
C PRO A 118 22.70 -21.91 8.47
N CYS A 119 22.76 -20.87 7.63
CA CYS A 119 21.89 -20.74 6.45
C CYS A 119 22.19 -21.88 5.45
N MET A 120 23.47 -22.21 5.25
CA MET A 120 23.92 -23.22 4.27
C MET A 120 23.43 -24.60 4.65
N MET A 121 23.47 -24.91 5.94
CA MET A 121 23.03 -26.21 6.44
C MET A 121 21.50 -26.39 6.34
N GLN A 122 20.74 -25.31 6.47
CA GLN A 122 19.27 -25.34 6.48
C GLN A 122 18.63 -24.95 5.14
N GLY A 123 19.42 -24.54 4.15
CA GLY A 123 18.93 -24.02 2.87
C GLY A 123 18.10 -22.74 3.01
N GLN A 124 18.43 -21.92 4.01
CA GLN A 124 17.71 -20.69 4.34
C GLN A 124 18.37 -19.46 3.71
N SER A 125 17.61 -18.37 3.59
CA SER A 125 18.13 -17.09 3.10
C SER A 125 18.74 -16.28 4.26
N LEU A 126 19.65 -15.34 3.98
CA LEU A 126 20.25 -14.46 4.99
C LEU A 126 19.93 -13.00 4.72
N LEU A 127 19.38 -12.32 5.72
CA LEU A 127 19.24 -10.86 5.77
C LEU A 127 20.30 -10.29 6.69
N VAL A 128 21.12 -9.37 6.19
CA VAL A 128 22.11 -8.63 6.99
C VAL A 128 21.65 -7.18 7.11
N VAL A 129 21.49 -6.72 8.34
CA VAL A 129 21.17 -5.33 8.67
C VAL A 129 22.36 -4.75 9.40
N ALA A 130 22.99 -3.73 8.82
CA ALA A 130 24.14 -3.04 9.41
C ALA A 130 24.10 -1.53 9.22
N GLU A 131 24.85 -0.76 10.03
CA GLU A 131 25.02 0.68 9.82
C GLU A 131 25.55 0.99 8.41
N ASP A 132 26.62 0.30 8.01
CA ASP A 132 27.13 0.30 6.65
C ASP A 132 28.01 -0.93 6.41
N VAL A 133 28.20 -1.27 5.15
CA VAL A 133 29.09 -2.37 4.71
C VAL A 133 30.07 -1.79 3.71
N GLU A 134 31.36 -2.12 3.89
CA GLU A 134 32.43 -1.67 3.00
C GLU A 134 32.30 -2.28 1.60
N ASN A 135 32.68 -1.50 0.59
CA ASN A 135 32.56 -1.93 -0.81
C ASN A 135 33.42 -3.15 -1.13
N GLU A 136 34.57 -3.31 -0.47
CA GLU A 136 35.43 -4.49 -0.60
C GLU A 136 34.69 -5.75 -0.12
N VAL A 137 34.09 -5.68 1.08
CA VAL A 137 33.26 -6.76 1.63
C VAL A 137 32.06 -7.06 0.73
N LEU A 138 31.39 -6.04 0.19
CA LEU A 138 30.28 -6.24 -0.75
C LEU A 138 30.72 -6.95 -2.03
N GLY A 139 31.94 -6.66 -2.52
CA GLY A 139 32.53 -7.32 -3.69
C GLY A 139 32.76 -8.81 -3.45
N ASP A 140 33.42 -9.14 -2.34
CA ASP A 140 33.71 -10.53 -1.93
C ASP A 140 32.42 -11.36 -1.79
N ILE A 141 31.43 -10.78 -1.11
CA ILE A 141 30.12 -11.40 -0.89
C ILE A 141 29.39 -11.56 -2.23
N ALA A 142 29.36 -10.53 -3.09
CA ALA A 142 28.72 -10.64 -4.39
C ALA A 142 29.34 -11.76 -5.26
N THR A 143 30.66 -11.93 -5.23
CA THR A 143 31.32 -13.03 -5.96
C THR A 143 30.97 -14.40 -5.39
N ASP A 144 30.93 -14.55 -4.08
CA ASP A 144 30.60 -15.82 -3.43
C ASP A 144 29.14 -16.22 -3.71
N PHE A 145 28.20 -15.29 -3.54
CA PHE A 145 26.77 -15.60 -3.63
C PHE A 145 26.23 -15.72 -5.06
N THR A 146 27.02 -15.32 -6.07
CA THR A 146 26.65 -15.55 -7.48
C THR A 146 26.65 -17.05 -7.82
N CYS A 147 27.42 -17.86 -7.11
CA CYS A 147 27.60 -19.29 -7.37
C CYS A 147 26.85 -20.21 -6.38
N THR A 148 26.28 -19.67 -5.31
CA THR A 148 25.57 -20.45 -4.28
C THR A 148 24.06 -20.42 -4.47
N THR A 149 23.36 -21.46 -4.01
CA THR A 149 21.89 -21.50 -3.95
C THR A 149 21.28 -20.55 -2.90
N GLU A 150 22.11 -20.00 -2.02
CA GLU A 150 21.69 -19.10 -0.96
C GLU A 150 21.38 -17.71 -1.48
N LYS A 151 20.30 -17.13 -0.98
CA LYS A 151 19.95 -15.73 -1.26
C LYS A 151 20.35 -14.88 -0.08
N VAL A 152 21.23 -13.91 -0.31
CA VAL A 152 21.66 -12.94 0.70
C VAL A 152 21.21 -11.55 0.32
N CYS A 153 20.78 -10.77 1.31
CA CYS A 153 20.36 -9.39 1.18
C CYS A 153 21.07 -8.56 2.23
N ILE A 154 21.68 -7.45 1.82
CA ILE A 154 22.36 -6.51 2.72
C ILE A 154 21.61 -5.18 2.70
N ILE A 155 21.17 -4.76 3.88
CA ILE A 155 20.41 -3.54 4.12
C ILE A 155 21.26 -2.58 4.94
N LYS A 156 21.30 -1.33 4.46
CA LYS A 156 21.89 -0.22 5.19
C LYS A 156 20.85 0.38 6.12
N ALA A 157 21.09 0.32 7.42
CA ALA A 157 20.24 0.94 8.41
C ALA A 157 20.44 2.47 8.39
N ALA A 158 19.45 3.20 7.88
CA ALA A 158 19.46 4.65 7.83
C ALA A 158 18.97 5.27 9.15
N GLY A 159 19.49 6.44 9.51
CA GLY A 159 19.08 7.20 10.68
C GLY A 159 20.23 7.63 11.59
N LEU A 160 19.91 8.46 12.58
CA LEU A 160 20.82 8.88 13.65
C LEU A 160 21.18 7.68 14.53
N ALA A 161 22.39 7.66 15.12
CA ALA A 161 22.91 6.51 15.86
C ALA A 161 21.95 5.99 16.96
N GLU A 162 21.42 6.87 17.80
CA GLU A 162 20.47 6.50 18.86
C GLU A 162 19.15 5.93 18.32
N ASP A 163 18.55 6.61 17.33
CA ASP A 163 17.30 6.16 16.71
C ASP A 163 17.49 4.82 15.99
N ARG A 164 18.60 4.67 15.27
CA ARG A 164 18.95 3.46 14.53
C ARG A 164 19.11 2.27 15.46
N LYS A 165 19.87 2.43 16.55
CA LYS A 165 20.07 1.38 17.54
C LYS A 165 18.75 0.96 18.18
N ALA A 166 17.90 1.93 18.53
CA ALA A 166 16.60 1.65 19.10
C ALA A 166 15.67 0.89 18.14
N ILE A 167 15.71 1.19 16.83
CA ILE A 167 14.96 0.44 15.80
C ILE A 167 15.56 -0.96 15.59
N MET A 168 16.89 -1.09 15.62
CA MET A 168 17.56 -2.40 15.54
C MET A 168 17.20 -3.30 16.73
N GLU A 169 17.06 -2.75 17.93
CA GLU A 169 16.55 -3.47 19.10
C GLU A 169 15.10 -3.92 18.90
N ASP A 170 14.24 -3.03 18.40
CA ASP A 170 12.84 -3.38 18.10
C ASP A 170 12.76 -4.50 17.05
N LEU A 171 13.65 -4.47 16.05
CA LEU A 171 13.77 -5.53 15.04
C LEU A 171 14.29 -6.85 15.64
N ALA A 172 15.25 -6.78 16.57
CA ALA A 172 15.77 -7.95 17.26
C ALA A 172 14.65 -8.64 18.06
N ILE A 173 13.85 -7.86 18.79
CA ILE A 173 12.68 -8.37 19.54
C ILE A 173 11.65 -8.98 18.59
N LEU A 174 11.33 -8.33 17.47
CA LEU A 174 10.38 -8.84 16.48
C LEU A 174 10.81 -10.19 15.88
N THR A 175 12.11 -10.37 15.65
CA THR A 175 12.68 -11.55 14.98
C THR A 175 13.20 -12.62 15.95
N GLY A 176 13.23 -12.33 17.26
CA GLY A 176 13.82 -13.20 18.28
C GLY A 176 15.35 -13.24 18.29
N GLY A 177 15.99 -12.29 17.58
CA GLY A 177 17.44 -12.17 17.46
C GLY A 177 18.07 -11.30 18.55
N GLN A 178 19.37 -11.02 18.40
CA GLN A 178 20.11 -10.09 19.24
C GLN A 178 20.85 -9.06 18.38
N VAL A 179 20.91 -7.81 18.85
CA VAL A 179 21.75 -6.78 18.23
C VAL A 179 23.21 -7.05 18.62
N LEU A 180 24.06 -7.26 17.61
CA LEU A 180 25.48 -7.50 17.80
C LEU A 180 26.25 -6.18 17.65
N THR A 181 27.21 -5.98 18.54
CA THR A 181 28.13 -4.83 18.52
C THR A 181 29.55 -5.32 18.24
N GLY A 182 30.32 -4.56 17.44
CA GLY A 182 31.66 -4.96 16.98
C GLY A 182 32.73 -5.17 18.05
N GLY A 183 32.43 -4.93 19.33
CA GLY A 183 33.31 -5.25 20.46
C GLY A 183 33.22 -6.72 20.94
N SER A 184 32.19 -7.46 20.55
CA SER A 184 31.91 -8.80 21.08
C SER A 184 32.61 -9.91 20.30
N GLY A 185 33.94 -10.05 20.39
CA GLY A 185 34.66 -11.28 19.99
C GLY A 185 34.60 -11.73 18.53
N MET A 186 33.92 -11.00 17.62
CA MET A 186 33.63 -11.41 16.24
C MET A 186 34.82 -11.30 15.28
N ASN A 187 35.95 -10.76 15.74
CA ASN A 187 37.21 -10.76 14.98
C ASN A 187 37.96 -12.12 15.05
N SER A 188 37.42 -13.07 15.82
CA SER A 188 37.99 -14.39 16.00
C SER A 188 37.65 -15.32 14.82
N THR A 189 38.63 -16.08 14.35
CA THR A 189 38.46 -17.10 13.31
C THR A 189 37.56 -18.27 13.75
N TYR A 190 37.30 -18.39 15.06
CA TYR A 190 36.46 -19.43 15.64
C TYR A 190 34.96 -19.10 15.52
N PHE A 191 34.15 -20.12 15.23
CA PHE A 191 32.68 -20.00 15.13
C PHE A 191 32.08 -19.62 16.49
N VAL A 192 31.53 -18.41 16.58
CA VAL A 192 30.72 -17.98 17.72
C VAL A 192 29.25 -18.27 17.39
N PRO A 193 28.50 -19.00 18.24
CA PRO A 193 27.06 -19.17 18.04
C PRO A 193 26.36 -17.81 18.07
N LEU A 194 25.96 -17.31 16.90
CA LEU A 194 25.24 -16.05 16.78
C LEU A 194 23.75 -16.30 17.02
N LYS A 195 23.15 -15.52 17.92
CA LYS A 195 21.70 -15.49 18.10
C LYS A 195 21.06 -14.69 16.96
N LEU A 196 20.97 -15.31 15.79
CA LEU A 196 20.31 -14.76 14.62
C LEU A 196 18.80 -14.71 14.85
N GLY A 197 18.16 -13.64 14.36
CA GLY A 197 16.71 -13.58 14.27
C GLY A 197 16.19 -14.49 13.16
N SER A 198 14.89 -14.78 13.16
CA SER A 198 14.24 -15.54 12.09
C SER A 198 12.95 -14.86 11.65
N CYS A 199 12.65 -14.93 10.36
CA CYS A 199 11.41 -14.43 9.79
C CYS A 199 10.94 -15.31 8.63
N LYS A 200 9.63 -15.32 8.38
CA LYS A 200 9.03 -16.12 7.30
C LYS A 200 9.39 -15.58 5.91
N ARG A 201 9.42 -14.26 5.74
CA ARG A 201 9.71 -13.63 4.45
C ARG A 201 10.20 -12.19 4.62
N VAL A 202 11.08 -11.76 3.73
CA VAL A 202 11.57 -10.38 3.62
C VAL A 202 11.39 -9.91 2.19
N ILE A 203 10.88 -8.69 2.03
CA ILE A 203 10.83 -7.99 0.74
C ILE A 203 11.64 -6.70 0.90
N ALA A 204 12.74 -6.58 0.16
CA ALA A 204 13.59 -5.39 0.21
C ALA A 204 13.66 -4.71 -1.17
N THR A 205 13.52 -3.39 -1.17
CA THR A 205 13.72 -2.50 -2.31
C THR A 205 14.91 -1.58 -2.04
N MET A 206 15.23 -0.67 -2.97
CA MET A 206 16.33 0.29 -2.74
C MET A 206 16.05 1.27 -1.61
N ASP A 207 14.79 1.49 -1.25
CA ASP A 207 14.39 2.52 -0.30
C ASP A 207 13.75 1.94 0.97
N ASN A 208 13.15 0.75 0.89
CA ASN A 208 12.36 0.17 1.98
C ASN A 208 12.58 -1.33 2.13
N VAL A 209 12.41 -1.83 3.35
CA VAL A 209 12.33 -3.26 3.64
C VAL A 209 11.06 -3.57 4.43
N VAL A 210 10.41 -4.66 4.07
CA VAL A 210 9.26 -5.21 4.77
C VAL A 210 9.62 -6.61 5.27
N ILE A 211 9.55 -6.78 6.58
CA ILE A 211 9.85 -8.05 7.27
C ILE A 211 8.54 -8.64 7.75
N ILE A 212 8.27 -9.89 7.39
CA ILE A 212 6.96 -10.51 7.53
C ILE A 212 7.10 -11.82 8.31
N GLY A 213 6.31 -11.95 9.38
CA GLY A 213 6.26 -13.13 10.22
C GLY A 213 7.55 -13.37 11.00
N GLY A 214 7.97 -12.41 11.81
CA GLY A 214 9.09 -12.58 12.73
C GLY A 214 8.81 -13.65 13.79
N SER A 215 9.85 -14.38 14.19
CA SER A 215 9.78 -15.48 15.16
C SER A 215 9.96 -15.03 16.62
N GLY A 216 9.83 -13.72 16.91
CA GLY A 216 9.91 -13.18 18.27
C GLY A 216 8.74 -13.61 19.16
N GLU A 217 8.99 -13.72 20.45
CA GLU A 217 7.96 -14.08 21.42
C GLU A 217 6.92 -12.97 21.56
N LEU A 218 5.64 -13.36 21.71
CA LEU A 218 4.54 -12.41 21.79
C LEU A 218 4.64 -11.51 23.04
N VAL A 219 5.17 -12.07 24.12
CA VAL A 219 5.34 -11.40 25.42
C VAL A 219 6.36 -10.27 25.29
N ASP A 220 7.56 -10.55 24.77
CA ASP A 220 8.61 -9.55 24.57
C ASP A 220 8.14 -8.37 23.69
N ILE A 221 7.39 -8.67 22.63
CA ILE A 221 6.84 -7.65 21.73
C ILE A 221 5.81 -6.78 22.47
N GLN A 222 4.95 -7.37 23.29
CA GLN A 222 3.95 -6.64 24.09
C GLN A 222 4.61 -5.77 25.15
N GLU A 223 5.56 -6.30 25.90
CA GLU A 223 6.33 -5.55 26.89
C GLU A 223 7.04 -4.36 26.25
N ARG A 224 7.68 -4.55 25.08
CA ARG A 224 8.31 -3.45 24.35
C ARG A 224 7.30 -2.41 23.87
N CYS A 225 6.12 -2.83 23.40
CA CYS A 225 5.05 -1.91 23.04
C CYS A 225 4.57 -1.09 24.24
N GLU A 226 4.46 -1.70 25.42
CA GLU A 226 4.07 -1.02 26.66
C GLU A 226 5.14 -0.01 27.12
N GLN A 227 6.42 -0.37 27.05
CA GLN A 227 7.54 0.54 27.31
C GLN A 227 7.52 1.75 26.36
N LEU A 228 7.25 1.53 25.08
CA LEU A 228 7.10 2.62 24.12
C LEU A 228 5.89 3.51 24.45
N ARG A 229 4.75 2.91 24.81
CA ARG A 229 3.54 3.66 25.23
C ARG A 229 3.77 4.50 26.48
N SER A 230 4.47 3.98 27.48
CA SER A 230 4.81 4.76 28.69
C SER A 230 5.75 5.91 28.36
N THR A 231 6.72 5.69 27.47
CA THR A 231 7.67 6.72 27.04
C THR A 231 6.98 7.82 26.22
N ILE A 232 6.02 7.47 25.35
CA ILE A 232 5.20 8.43 24.59
C ILE A 232 4.35 9.31 25.52
N LYS A 233 3.89 8.80 26.67
CA LYS A 233 3.16 9.64 27.64
C LYS A 233 4.05 10.71 28.28
N LEU A 234 5.36 10.44 28.38
CA LEU A 234 6.34 11.33 28.98
C LEU A 234 7.04 12.24 27.96
N SER A 235 6.89 11.97 26.65
CA SER A 235 7.58 12.69 25.58
C SER A 235 6.64 12.98 24.40
N THR A 236 6.71 14.19 23.86
CA THR A 236 5.92 14.60 22.68
C THR A 236 6.54 14.19 21.35
N SER A 237 7.58 13.36 21.34
CA SER A 237 8.30 12.96 20.12
C SER A 237 7.45 12.06 19.21
N ASP A 238 7.18 12.52 17.99
CA ASP A 238 6.45 11.75 16.98
C ASP A 238 7.21 10.49 16.50
N LYS A 239 8.54 10.45 16.66
CA LYS A 239 9.37 9.27 16.34
C LYS A 239 9.00 8.04 17.16
N LEU A 240 8.61 8.22 18.43
CA LEU A 240 8.21 7.12 19.29
C LEU A 240 6.85 6.54 18.87
N LYS A 241 5.93 7.40 18.41
CA LYS A 241 4.63 6.97 17.88
C LYS A 241 4.81 6.15 16.60
N ASP A 242 5.70 6.60 15.71
CA ASP A 242 6.06 5.88 14.49
C ASP A 242 6.67 4.50 14.79
N ARG A 243 7.63 4.42 15.74
CA ARG A 243 8.18 3.13 16.19
C ARG A 243 7.13 2.20 16.79
N LEU A 244 6.25 2.73 17.64
CA LEU A 244 5.15 1.95 18.19
C LEU A 244 4.22 1.43 17.09
N ALA A 245 3.88 2.28 16.11
CA ALA A 245 3.05 1.87 14.96
C ALA A 245 3.73 0.76 14.15
N LYS A 246 5.05 0.84 13.94
CA LYS A 246 5.84 -0.18 13.23
C LYS A 246 5.94 -1.51 13.97
N LEU A 247 6.03 -1.49 15.31
CA LEU A 247 6.17 -2.70 16.12
C LEU A 247 4.82 -3.34 16.48
N SER A 248 3.79 -2.52 16.72
CA SER A 248 2.42 -2.98 17.02
C SER A 248 1.60 -3.25 15.77
N GLY A 249 1.99 -2.66 14.63
CA GLY A 249 1.37 -2.86 13.33
C GLY A 249 1.57 -4.30 12.88
N GLY A 250 0.48 -5.03 12.70
CA GLY A 250 0.56 -6.30 11.98
C GLY A 250 0.51 -6.05 10.47
N TYR A 251 0.90 -7.07 9.71
CA TYR A 251 0.93 -7.11 8.26
C TYR A 251 -0.10 -8.07 7.68
N ALA A 252 -0.90 -7.58 6.73
CA ALA A 252 -1.96 -8.36 6.12
C ALA A 252 -1.37 -9.03 4.89
N VAL A 253 -1.19 -10.33 5.00
CA VAL A 253 -0.64 -11.16 3.93
C VAL A 253 -1.84 -11.70 3.18
N LEU A 254 -2.15 -11.07 2.05
CA LEU A 254 -3.19 -11.54 1.14
C LEU A 254 -2.55 -12.45 0.09
N LYS A 255 -2.87 -13.74 0.15
CA LYS A 255 -2.38 -14.72 -0.81
C LYS A 255 -3.44 -14.92 -1.89
N VAL A 256 -3.06 -14.57 -3.11
CA VAL A 256 -3.91 -14.62 -4.29
C VAL A 256 -3.68 -15.91 -5.05
N CYS A 257 -4.78 -16.57 -5.38
CA CYS A 257 -4.84 -17.78 -6.19
C CYS A 257 -5.24 -17.44 -7.63
N GLY A 258 -4.69 -18.19 -8.59
CA GLY A 258 -5.19 -18.22 -9.97
C GLY A 258 -4.63 -19.42 -10.74
N HIS A 259 -5.32 -19.81 -11.81
CA HIS A 259 -5.02 -20.97 -12.65
C HIS A 259 -3.85 -20.69 -13.61
N GLY A 260 -3.46 -19.43 -13.79
CA GLY A 260 -2.33 -19.02 -14.61
C GLY A 260 -1.72 -17.70 -14.17
N LYS A 261 -0.48 -17.43 -14.63
CA LYS A 261 0.23 -16.18 -14.31
C LYS A 261 -0.53 -14.92 -14.76
N ALA A 262 -1.30 -15.00 -15.85
CA ALA A 262 -2.11 -13.89 -16.33
C ALA A 262 -3.26 -13.58 -15.37
N GLU A 263 -4.03 -14.60 -14.97
CA GLU A 263 -5.15 -14.46 -14.02
C GLU A 263 -4.68 -13.93 -12.66
N VAL A 264 -3.57 -14.45 -12.14
CA VAL A 264 -3.00 -13.98 -10.87
C VAL A 264 -2.59 -12.51 -10.96
N ARG A 265 -2.02 -12.07 -12.09
CA ARG A 265 -1.67 -10.66 -12.32
C ARG A 265 -2.90 -9.77 -12.39
N GLU A 266 -3.96 -10.22 -13.06
CA GLU A 266 -5.23 -9.50 -13.14
C GLU A 266 -5.86 -9.35 -11.76
N LYS A 267 -5.95 -10.44 -10.98
CA LYS A 267 -6.47 -10.41 -9.60
C LYS A 267 -5.64 -9.49 -8.70
N LYS A 268 -4.32 -9.55 -8.81
CA LYS A 268 -3.43 -8.63 -8.09
C LYS A 268 -3.73 -7.17 -8.43
N LEU A 269 -3.92 -6.86 -9.71
CA LEU A 269 -4.27 -5.51 -10.14
C LEU A 269 -5.62 -5.07 -9.57
N LYS A 270 -6.64 -5.93 -9.61
CA LYS A 270 -7.96 -5.67 -9.00
C LYS A 270 -7.85 -5.38 -7.51
N ILE A 271 -7.09 -6.19 -6.78
CA ILE A 271 -6.85 -5.98 -5.34
C ILE A 271 -6.12 -4.66 -5.10
N THR A 272 -5.04 -4.37 -5.82
CA THR A 272 -4.31 -3.10 -5.66
C THR A 272 -5.22 -1.90 -5.93
N ASN A 273 -6.03 -1.96 -6.98
CA ASN A 273 -6.99 -0.90 -7.28
C ASN A 273 -8.04 -0.73 -6.17
N ALA A 274 -8.59 -1.85 -5.68
CA ALA A 274 -9.59 -1.82 -4.62
C ALA A 274 -9.01 -1.34 -3.27
N LEU A 275 -7.77 -1.69 -2.93
CA LEU A 275 -7.08 -1.16 -1.75
C LEU A 275 -6.92 0.36 -1.83
N HIS A 276 -6.50 0.89 -2.98
CA HIS A 276 -6.37 2.33 -3.20
C HIS A 276 -7.72 3.04 -3.14
N ALA A 277 -8.76 2.45 -3.73
CA ALA A 277 -10.12 3.00 -3.69
C ALA A 277 -10.68 3.08 -2.27
N VAL A 278 -10.54 2.01 -1.49
CA VAL A 278 -11.01 1.99 -0.09
C VAL A 278 -10.22 2.98 0.78
N GLN A 279 -8.90 3.08 0.59
CA GLN A 279 -8.09 4.07 1.31
C GLN A 279 -8.54 5.50 0.99
N ALA A 280 -8.72 5.82 -0.29
CA ALA A 280 -9.22 7.12 -0.73
C ALA A 280 -10.62 7.42 -0.16
N ALA A 281 -11.51 6.44 -0.15
CA ALA A 281 -12.85 6.56 0.37
C ALA A 281 -12.87 6.80 1.89
N LYS A 282 -11.93 6.21 2.64
CA LYS A 282 -11.78 6.42 4.08
C LYS A 282 -11.24 7.81 4.41
N GLU A 283 -10.36 8.37 3.58
CA GLU A 283 -9.77 9.69 3.77
C GLU A 283 -10.75 10.82 3.41
N GLU A 284 -11.38 10.74 2.24
CA GLU A 284 -12.14 11.86 1.65
C GLU A 284 -13.64 11.57 1.50
N GLY A 285 -14.08 10.35 1.76
CA GLY A 285 -15.47 9.93 1.62
C GLY A 285 -15.81 9.37 0.24
N ILE A 286 -17.09 9.05 0.06
CA ILE A 286 -17.67 8.48 -1.16
C ILE A 286 -18.74 9.40 -1.74
N VAL A 287 -18.92 9.30 -3.06
CA VAL A 287 -19.96 9.98 -3.84
C VAL A 287 -20.73 8.98 -4.69
N PRO A 288 -21.94 9.34 -5.19
CA PRO A 288 -22.67 8.50 -6.14
C PRO A 288 -21.81 8.15 -7.36
N GLY A 289 -21.64 6.86 -7.64
CA GLY A 289 -20.75 6.39 -8.70
C GLY A 289 -21.34 6.53 -10.11
N SER A 290 -20.77 5.82 -11.08
CA SER A 290 -21.26 5.78 -12.48
C SER A 290 -21.40 7.16 -13.15
N GLY A 291 -20.56 8.13 -12.75
CA GLY A 291 -20.62 9.50 -13.27
C GLY A 291 -21.82 10.32 -12.78
N VAL A 292 -22.62 9.80 -11.85
CA VAL A 292 -23.81 10.46 -11.30
C VAL A 292 -23.42 11.69 -10.46
N ALA A 293 -22.35 11.62 -9.67
CA ALA A 293 -21.83 12.77 -8.94
C ALA A 293 -21.44 13.94 -9.87
N LEU A 294 -20.78 13.64 -10.99
CA LEU A 294 -20.42 14.63 -12.01
C LEU A 294 -21.65 15.18 -12.74
N LEU A 295 -22.63 14.31 -13.03
CA LEU A 295 -23.89 14.69 -13.64
C LEU A 295 -24.64 15.72 -12.78
N TYR A 296 -24.77 15.48 -11.48
CA TYR A 296 -25.44 16.43 -10.57
C TYR A 296 -24.60 17.68 -10.31
N ALA A 297 -23.27 17.57 -10.25
CA ALA A 297 -22.40 18.74 -10.18
C ALA A 297 -22.55 19.66 -11.41
N SER A 298 -22.91 19.11 -12.58
CA SER A 298 -23.18 19.91 -13.78
C SER A 298 -24.39 20.84 -13.65
N LYS A 299 -25.41 20.48 -12.84
CA LYS A 299 -26.56 21.34 -12.55
C LYS A 299 -26.17 22.57 -11.73
N GLU A 300 -25.19 22.42 -10.83
CA GLU A 300 -24.77 23.54 -9.98
C GLU A 300 -24.09 24.66 -10.78
N LEU A 301 -23.49 24.30 -11.92
CA LEU A 301 -22.88 25.26 -12.83
C LEU A 301 -23.88 26.24 -13.46
N ASP A 302 -25.19 25.93 -13.47
CA ASP A 302 -26.23 26.86 -13.96
C ASP A 302 -26.36 28.12 -13.08
N LYS A 303 -25.98 28.01 -11.81
CA LYS A 303 -26.03 29.12 -10.84
C LYS A 303 -24.81 30.05 -10.95
N LEU A 304 -23.83 29.69 -11.77
CA LEU A 304 -22.53 30.33 -11.79
C LEU A 304 -22.58 31.62 -12.63
N GLN A 305 -22.34 32.76 -11.98
CA GLN A 305 -22.36 34.05 -12.67
C GLN A 305 -21.10 34.23 -13.52
N THR A 306 -21.30 34.50 -14.81
CA THR A 306 -20.23 34.75 -15.79
C THR A 306 -20.19 36.22 -16.15
N THR A 307 -18.99 36.81 -16.23
CA THR A 307 -18.85 38.24 -16.55
C THR A 307 -18.87 38.54 -18.04
N ASN A 308 -18.59 37.57 -18.91
CA ASN A 308 -18.61 37.74 -20.36
C ASN A 308 -19.12 36.48 -21.10
N SER A 309 -19.35 36.63 -22.42
CA SER A 309 -19.81 35.54 -23.30
C SER A 309 -18.86 34.36 -23.34
N ASP A 310 -17.55 34.63 -23.32
CA ASP A 310 -16.52 33.59 -23.45
C ASP A 310 -16.46 32.69 -22.22
N GLN A 311 -16.63 33.28 -21.03
CA GLN A 311 -16.79 32.51 -19.80
C GLN A 311 -18.06 31.67 -19.81
N LYS A 312 -19.17 32.20 -20.35
CA LYS A 312 -20.42 31.44 -20.49
C LYS A 312 -20.25 30.23 -21.39
N ILE A 313 -19.56 30.39 -22.52
CA ILE A 313 -19.21 29.28 -23.42
C ILE A 313 -18.30 28.28 -22.69
N GLY A 314 -17.30 28.75 -21.94
CA GLY A 314 -16.41 27.89 -21.15
C GLY A 314 -17.16 27.06 -20.10
N VAL A 315 -18.10 27.66 -19.37
CA VAL A 315 -18.96 26.93 -18.40
C VAL A 315 -19.79 25.87 -19.11
N GLN A 316 -20.39 26.19 -20.26
CA GLN A 316 -21.19 25.23 -21.04
C GLN A 316 -20.37 24.04 -21.53
N ILE A 317 -19.12 24.26 -21.95
CA ILE A 317 -18.20 23.19 -22.36
C ILE A 317 -17.95 22.23 -21.19
N VAL A 318 -17.68 22.78 -20.00
CA VAL A 318 -17.46 21.98 -18.79
C VAL A 318 -18.73 21.22 -18.41
N GLN A 319 -19.90 21.85 -18.44
CA GLN A 319 -21.18 21.19 -18.17
C GLN A 319 -21.40 19.99 -19.10
N ASN A 320 -21.20 20.18 -20.41
CA ASN A 320 -21.37 19.10 -21.37
C ASN A 320 -20.37 17.97 -21.12
N ALA A 321 -19.10 18.30 -20.83
CA ALA A 321 -18.07 17.32 -20.53
C ALA A 321 -18.39 16.48 -19.28
N LEU A 322 -18.93 17.08 -18.23
CA LEU A 322 -19.33 16.37 -17.00
C LEU A 322 -20.45 15.35 -17.26
N LYS A 323 -21.42 15.70 -18.10
CA LYS A 323 -22.52 14.80 -18.48
C LYS A 323 -22.01 13.57 -19.22
N MET A 324 -20.99 13.72 -20.09
CA MET A 324 -20.52 12.67 -20.98
C MET A 324 -20.13 11.37 -20.27
N ALA A 325 -19.63 11.41 -19.04
CA ALA A 325 -19.27 10.21 -18.29
C ALA A 325 -20.47 9.26 -18.12
N ALA A 326 -21.61 9.78 -17.67
CA ALA A 326 -22.83 9.00 -17.49
C ALA A 326 -23.41 8.51 -18.83
N TYR A 327 -23.37 9.35 -19.88
CA TYR A 327 -23.82 8.95 -21.23
C TYR A 327 -22.96 7.84 -21.83
N LEU A 328 -21.64 7.88 -21.65
CA LEU A 328 -20.74 6.85 -22.16
C LEU A 328 -21.00 5.51 -21.47
N ILE A 329 -21.24 5.52 -20.16
CA ILE A 329 -21.59 4.30 -19.41
C ILE A 329 -22.91 3.73 -19.91
N ALA A 330 -23.94 4.56 -20.08
CA ALA A 330 -25.24 4.12 -20.63
C ALA A 330 -25.11 3.57 -22.06
N SER A 331 -24.36 4.26 -22.92
CA SER A 331 -24.10 3.85 -24.31
C SER A 331 -23.34 2.53 -24.38
N ASN A 332 -22.32 2.35 -23.55
CA ASN A 332 -21.58 1.08 -23.46
C ASN A 332 -22.45 -0.08 -22.98
N ALA A 333 -23.50 0.21 -22.20
CA ALA A 333 -24.51 -0.77 -21.79
C ALA A 333 -25.62 -0.98 -22.84
N GLY A 334 -25.56 -0.31 -24.00
CA GLY A 334 -26.57 -0.41 -25.06
C GLY A 334 -27.88 0.33 -24.75
N VAL A 335 -27.84 1.29 -23.81
CA VAL A 335 -29.02 2.05 -23.38
C VAL A 335 -28.97 3.46 -23.96
N ASP A 336 -30.12 3.96 -24.40
CA ASP A 336 -30.25 5.30 -24.96
C ASP A 336 -30.01 6.39 -23.90
N GLY A 337 -29.35 7.48 -24.30
CA GLY A 337 -28.99 8.59 -23.41
C GLY A 337 -30.17 9.28 -22.73
N SER A 338 -31.39 9.12 -23.25
CA SER A 338 -32.61 9.65 -22.62
C SER A 338 -32.83 9.17 -21.18
N VAL A 339 -32.25 8.04 -20.76
CA VAL A 339 -32.30 7.61 -19.36
C VAL A 339 -31.52 8.56 -18.44
N ILE A 340 -30.44 9.17 -18.94
CA ILE A 340 -29.61 10.14 -18.24
C ILE A 340 -30.28 11.51 -18.21
N ASP A 341 -30.94 11.91 -19.30
CA ASP A 341 -31.74 13.14 -19.32
C ASP A 341 -32.84 13.12 -18.25
N LYS A 342 -33.53 11.98 -18.11
CA LYS A 342 -34.53 11.78 -17.04
C LYS A 342 -33.96 11.89 -15.63
N LEU A 343 -32.69 11.51 -15.40
CA LEU A 343 -32.03 11.71 -14.09
C LEU A 343 -31.83 13.19 -13.77
N LEU A 344 -31.56 14.01 -14.80
CA LEU A 344 -31.46 15.46 -14.64
C LEU A 344 -32.80 16.12 -14.32
N GLU A 345 -33.93 15.45 -14.54
CA GLU A 345 -35.25 15.95 -14.12
C GLU A 345 -35.59 15.57 -12.68
N GLN A 346 -34.83 14.67 -12.05
CA GLN A 346 -35.07 14.24 -10.66
C GLN A 346 -34.46 15.21 -9.63
N ASP A 347 -35.11 15.29 -8.46
CA ASP A 347 -34.70 16.13 -7.32
C ASP A 347 -33.65 15.47 -6.41
N SER A 348 -33.56 14.14 -6.40
CA SER A 348 -32.58 13.43 -5.56
C SER A 348 -31.25 13.27 -6.29
N SER A 349 -30.18 13.80 -5.69
CA SER A 349 -28.80 13.63 -6.15
C SER A 349 -28.24 12.21 -5.93
N ASP A 350 -28.96 11.37 -5.20
CA ASP A 350 -28.54 10.00 -4.87
C ASP A 350 -29.07 8.98 -5.88
N LEU A 351 -30.02 9.38 -6.74
CA LEU A 351 -30.58 8.52 -7.78
C LEU A 351 -29.61 8.42 -8.96
N GLY A 352 -29.33 7.20 -9.39
CA GLY A 352 -28.59 6.93 -10.60
C GLY A 352 -29.27 5.84 -11.42
N TYR A 353 -28.70 5.55 -12.58
CA TYR A 353 -29.15 4.48 -13.46
C TYR A 353 -28.17 3.32 -13.35
N ASN A 354 -28.63 2.16 -12.88
CA ASN A 354 -27.80 0.96 -12.83
C ASN A 354 -27.95 0.20 -14.16
N PRO A 355 -26.88 0.13 -14.99
CA PRO A 355 -26.99 -0.49 -16.32
C PRO A 355 -27.16 -2.02 -16.25
N ALA A 356 -26.66 -2.67 -15.19
CA ALA A 356 -26.78 -4.11 -15.02
C ALA A 356 -28.21 -4.54 -14.67
N ARG A 357 -28.97 -3.68 -13.98
CA ARG A 357 -30.38 -3.92 -13.60
C ARG A 357 -31.39 -3.26 -14.52
N GLY A 358 -30.97 -2.28 -15.31
CA GLY A 358 -31.84 -1.55 -16.24
C GLY A 358 -32.87 -0.65 -15.55
N ASN A 359 -32.58 -0.19 -14.33
CA ASN A 359 -33.52 0.63 -13.54
C ASN A 359 -32.81 1.76 -12.76
N TYR A 360 -33.63 2.73 -12.32
CA TYR A 360 -33.18 3.80 -11.44
C TYR A 360 -33.07 3.30 -10.01
N VAL A 361 -31.92 3.53 -9.38
CA VAL A 361 -31.62 3.07 -8.03
C VAL A 361 -30.94 4.18 -7.23
N ASP A 362 -31.08 4.10 -5.91
CA ASP A 362 -30.28 4.89 -4.99
C ASP A 362 -28.86 4.30 -4.98
N MET A 363 -27.89 5.10 -5.44
CA MET A 363 -26.51 4.67 -5.69
C MET A 363 -25.79 4.24 -4.41
N PHE A 364 -26.13 4.85 -3.28
CA PHE A 364 -25.59 4.44 -1.98
C PHE A 364 -26.19 3.12 -1.52
N LYS A 365 -27.51 2.95 -1.68
CA LYS A 365 -28.17 1.69 -1.26
C LYS A 365 -27.80 0.50 -2.14
N CYS A 366 -27.54 0.71 -3.43
CA CYS A 366 -27.11 -0.38 -4.31
C CYS A 366 -25.60 -0.65 -4.23
N GLY A 367 -24.82 0.23 -3.59
CA GLY A 367 -23.38 0.08 -3.41
C GLY A 367 -22.52 0.54 -4.60
N ASP A 368 -23.14 1.19 -5.60
CA ASP A 368 -22.43 1.78 -6.75
C ASP A 368 -21.91 3.16 -6.36
N VAL A 369 -20.81 3.18 -5.60
CA VAL A 369 -20.21 4.39 -5.04
C VAL A 369 -18.74 4.52 -5.46
N ASP A 370 -18.31 5.76 -5.68
CA ASP A 370 -16.92 6.08 -6.06
C ASP A 370 -16.22 6.87 -4.94
N PRO A 371 -14.92 6.62 -4.67
CA PRO A 371 -14.14 7.44 -3.75
C PRO A 371 -14.04 8.88 -4.24
N LEU A 372 -14.29 9.85 -3.37
CA LEU A 372 -14.24 11.27 -3.74
C LEU A 372 -12.89 11.63 -4.36
N LYS A 373 -11.77 11.31 -3.71
CA LYS A 373 -10.40 11.66 -4.12
C LYS A 373 -10.06 11.46 -5.60
N HIS A 374 -10.60 10.42 -6.23
CA HIS A 374 -10.37 10.15 -7.64
C HIS A 374 -11.06 11.18 -8.54
N VAL A 375 -12.26 11.63 -8.18
CA VAL A 375 -13.11 12.47 -9.04
C VAL A 375 -12.54 13.89 -9.23
N PRO A 376 -12.20 14.67 -8.18
CA PRO A 376 -11.52 15.96 -8.34
C PRO A 376 -10.13 15.85 -8.94
N SER A 377 -9.34 14.83 -8.60
CA SER A 377 -7.96 14.73 -9.07
C SER A 377 -7.86 14.40 -10.56
N GLU A 378 -8.73 13.52 -11.07
CA GLU A 378 -8.85 13.25 -12.51
C GLU A 378 -9.42 14.43 -13.27
N PHE A 379 -10.45 15.09 -12.71
CA PHE A 379 -11.05 16.26 -13.33
C PHE A 379 -10.09 17.47 -13.36
N ALA A 380 -9.32 17.70 -12.31
CA ALA A 380 -8.28 18.74 -12.27
C ALA A 380 -7.17 18.47 -13.28
N LYS A 381 -6.72 17.21 -13.43
CA LYS A 381 -5.76 16.82 -14.46
C LYS A 381 -6.32 17.05 -15.87
N ALA A 382 -7.56 16.64 -16.11
CA ALA A 382 -8.22 16.82 -17.41
C ALA A 382 -8.38 18.31 -17.76
N THR A 383 -8.86 19.14 -16.82
CA THR A 383 -9.01 20.59 -17.02
C THR A 383 -7.66 21.28 -17.21
N SER A 384 -6.63 20.90 -16.45
CA SER A 384 -5.28 21.45 -16.61
C SER A 384 -4.69 21.15 -18.00
N MET A 385 -4.86 19.92 -18.52
CA MET A 385 -4.37 19.57 -19.86
C MET A 385 -5.10 20.34 -20.98
N ILE A 386 -6.40 20.58 -20.83
CA ILE A 386 -7.21 21.31 -21.81
C ILE A 386 -6.87 22.80 -21.79
N SER A 387 -6.73 23.41 -20.61
CA SER A 387 -6.32 24.81 -20.49
C SER A 387 -4.93 25.07 -21.07
N LEU A 388 -3.98 24.13 -20.91
CA LEU A 388 -2.66 24.19 -21.53
C LEU A 388 -2.73 24.11 -23.07
N LYS A 389 -3.58 23.23 -23.61
CA LYS A 389 -3.75 23.09 -25.07
C LYS A 389 -4.45 24.28 -25.74
N ASN A 390 -5.32 24.97 -25.02
CA ASN A 390 -6.04 26.15 -25.54
C ASN A 390 -5.28 27.47 -25.31
N ALA A 391 -4.15 27.44 -24.60
CA ALA A 391 -3.24 28.57 -24.39
C ALA A 391 -2.09 28.62 -25.42
N ILE A 392 -2.03 27.64 -26.32
CA ILE A 392 -1.15 27.56 -27.50
C ILE A 392 -2.04 27.73 -28.73
#